data_AF-A0A5E4KU43-F1
#
_entry.id   AF-A0A5E4KU43-F1
#
_cell.length_a   1.000
_cell.length_b   1.000
_cell.length_c   1.000
_cell.angle_alpha   90.00
_cell.angle_beta   90.00
_cell.angle_gamma   90.00
#
_symmetry.space_group_name_H-M   'P 1'
#
loop_
_entity.id
_entity.type
_entity.pdbx_description
1 polymer ?
#
loop_
_entity_poly.entity_id
_entity_poly.type
_entity_poly.pdbx_seq_one_letter_code
_entity_poly.pdbx_strand_id
1 'polypeptide(L)'
;MIFMSILNKISNFLKKTASEKEDNKARAHALTGKFVKQNGVDIGESIAVTGTGFIVKNPDGFMSIPFDAVVTNSEIIAVGDFNREESIQLGKDWFERKDTLQFDEKGMLVK
;
A
#
# COMPACT_ATOMS: atom_id res chain seq x y z
N MET A 1 -26.74 -23.92 -20.58
CA MET A 1 -25.35 -23.53 -20.88
C MET A 1 -24.94 -22.16 -20.28
N ILE A 2 -25.66 -21.62 -19.27
CA ILE A 2 -25.38 -20.29 -18.67
C ILE A 2 -24.63 -20.43 -17.34
N PHE A 3 -24.88 -21.51 -16.59
CA PHE A 3 -24.32 -21.77 -15.27
C PHE A 3 -22.78 -21.96 -15.29
N MET A 4 -22.25 -22.66 -16.31
CA MET A 4 -20.81 -22.84 -16.52
C MET A 4 -20.06 -21.51 -16.80
N SER A 5 -20.70 -20.54 -17.46
CA SER A 5 -20.08 -19.25 -17.76
C SER A 5 -19.94 -18.36 -16.52
N ILE A 6 -20.89 -18.45 -15.58
CA ILE A 6 -20.89 -17.69 -14.33
C ILE A 6 -19.83 -18.26 -13.37
N LEU A 7 -19.76 -19.60 -13.26
CA LEU A 7 -18.76 -20.28 -12.43
C LEU A 7 -17.32 -19.98 -12.87
N ASN A 8 -17.06 -19.95 -14.18
CA ASN A 8 -15.74 -19.57 -14.70
C ASN A 8 -15.36 -18.11 -14.40
N LYS A 9 -16.32 -17.17 -14.45
CA LYS A 9 -16.07 -15.75 -14.10
C LYS A 9 -15.75 -15.58 -12.62
N ILE A 10 -16.50 -16.26 -11.74
CA ILE A 10 -16.27 -16.21 -10.28
C ILE A 10 -14.91 -16.85 -9.93
N SER A 11 -14.57 -17.98 -10.54
CA SER A 11 -13.28 -18.64 -10.34
C SER A 11 -12.10 -17.75 -10.74
N ASN A 12 -12.18 -17.08 -11.90
CA ASN A 12 -11.12 -16.17 -12.35
C ASN A 12 -11.01 -14.92 -11.47
N PHE A 13 -12.12 -14.40 -10.96
CA PHE A 13 -12.12 -13.28 -10.02
C PHE A 13 -11.44 -13.66 -8.70
N LEU A 14 -11.81 -14.80 -8.11
CA LEU A 14 -11.19 -15.31 -6.87
C LEU A 14 -9.70 -15.58 -7.02
N LYS A 15 -9.27 -16.15 -8.16
CA LYS A 15 -7.85 -16.35 -8.47
C LYS A 15 -7.08 -15.03 -8.55
N LYS A 16 -7.67 -14.01 -9.17
CA LYS A 16 -7.07 -12.67 -9.25
C LYS A 16 -6.91 -12.05 -7.86
N THR A 17 -7.95 -12.12 -7.01
CA THR A 17 -7.89 -11.57 -5.65
C THR A 17 -6.90 -12.31 -4.76
N ALA A 18 -6.77 -13.65 -4.91
CA ALA A 18 -5.80 -14.43 -4.15
C ALA A 18 -4.35 -14.08 -4.53
N SER A 19 -4.06 -13.97 -5.83
CA SER A 19 -2.77 -13.54 -6.36
C SER A 19 -2.39 -12.13 -5.90
N GLU A 20 -3.30 -11.16 -6.00
CA GLU A 20 -3.05 -9.79 -5.50
C GLU A 20 -2.78 -9.76 -3.99
N LYS A 21 -3.45 -10.62 -3.22
CA LYS A 21 -3.27 -10.69 -1.77
C LYS A 21 -1.93 -11.30 -1.37
N GLU A 22 -1.46 -12.30 -2.12
CA GLU A 22 -0.16 -12.93 -1.93
C GLU A 22 0.99 -12.00 -2.34
N ASP A 23 0.86 -11.33 -3.49
CA ASP A 23 1.81 -10.31 -3.96
C ASP A 23 1.92 -9.12 -2.98
N ASN A 24 0.78 -8.63 -2.48
CA ASN A 24 0.77 -7.55 -1.49
C ASN A 24 1.42 -7.99 -0.16
N LYS A 25 1.25 -9.24 0.26
CA LYS A 25 1.91 -9.77 1.47
C LYS A 25 3.43 -9.87 1.30
N ALA A 26 3.89 -10.34 0.13
CA ALA A 26 5.31 -10.37 -0.20
C ALA A 26 5.92 -8.95 -0.24
N ARG A 27 5.21 -7.99 -0.85
CA ARG A 27 5.62 -6.57 -0.89
C ARG A 27 5.64 -5.93 0.49
N ALA A 28 4.65 -6.21 1.34
CA ALA A 28 4.60 -5.73 2.72
C ALA A 28 5.84 -6.15 3.50
N HIS A 29 6.23 -7.42 3.42
CA HIS A 29 7.43 -7.93 4.08
C HIS A 29 8.72 -7.34 3.48
N ALA A 30 8.76 -7.12 2.17
CA ALA A 30 9.96 -6.63 1.49
C ALA A 30 10.21 -5.12 1.67
N LEU A 31 9.19 -4.32 2.01
CA LEU A 31 9.28 -2.85 2.06
C LEU A 31 9.15 -2.27 3.47
N THR A 32 8.43 -2.92 4.37
CA THR A 32 8.18 -2.36 5.71
C THR A 32 9.44 -2.40 6.60
N GLY A 33 9.66 -1.38 7.40
CA GLY A 33 10.77 -1.27 8.36
C GLY A 33 12.11 -0.87 7.72
N LYS A 34 12.08 -0.28 6.52
CA LYS A 34 13.29 0.16 5.79
C LYS A 34 13.35 1.67 5.68
N PHE A 35 14.56 2.21 5.78
CA PHE A 35 14.83 3.62 5.46
C PHE A 35 14.67 3.87 3.97
N VAL A 36 14.07 5.02 3.65
CA VAL A 36 13.76 5.43 2.29
C VAL A 36 14.59 6.66 1.94
N LYS A 37 15.25 6.61 0.78
CA LYS A 37 16.12 7.70 0.31
C LYS A 37 15.73 8.18 -1.08
N GLN A 38 15.76 9.49 -1.27
CA GLN A 38 15.61 10.13 -2.58
C GLN A 38 16.88 10.95 -2.86
N ASN A 39 17.52 10.73 -4.00
CA ASN A 39 18.77 11.40 -4.37
C ASN A 39 19.86 11.33 -3.26
N GLY A 40 19.92 10.19 -2.57
CA GLY A 40 20.86 9.94 -1.47
C GLY A 40 20.47 10.54 -0.11
N VAL A 41 19.42 11.37 -0.05
CA VAL A 41 18.91 12.00 1.17
C VAL A 41 17.86 11.11 1.81
N ASP A 42 17.93 10.93 3.13
CA ASP A 42 16.90 10.22 3.90
C ASP A 42 15.59 11.03 3.92
N ILE A 43 14.49 10.39 3.53
CA ILE A 43 13.16 10.99 3.49
C ILE A 43 12.17 10.34 4.47
N GLY A 44 12.62 9.36 5.25
CA GLY A 44 11.84 8.68 6.29
C GLY A 44 11.96 7.16 6.29
N GLU A 45 11.08 6.51 7.05
CA GLU A 45 11.00 5.06 7.21
C GLU A 45 9.69 4.53 6.62
N SER A 46 9.75 3.41 5.88
CA SER A 46 8.54 2.75 5.39
C SER A 46 7.84 2.00 6.52
N ILE A 47 6.58 2.33 6.78
CA ILE A 47 5.83 1.79 7.93
C ILE A 47 4.61 0.94 7.54
N ALA A 48 4.17 1.02 6.29
CA ALA A 48 3.02 0.26 5.80
C ALA A 48 3.06 0.14 4.28
N VAL A 49 2.37 -0.87 3.75
CA VAL A 49 2.15 -1.04 2.32
C VAL A 49 0.65 -0.93 2.03
N THR A 50 0.31 -0.21 0.98
CA THR A 50 -1.06 0.00 0.48
C THR A 50 -1.22 -0.71 -0.87
N GLY A 51 -2.43 -0.70 -1.43
CA GLY A 51 -2.66 -1.32 -2.75
C GLY A 51 -1.91 -0.63 -3.89
N THR A 52 -1.59 0.67 -3.74
CA THR A 52 -0.99 1.49 -4.81
C THR A 52 0.45 1.91 -4.52
N GLY A 53 0.93 1.71 -3.30
CA GLY A 53 2.28 2.13 -2.91
C GLY A 53 2.61 1.74 -1.47
N PHE A 54 3.45 2.52 -0.83
CA PHE A 54 3.85 2.31 0.56
C PHE A 54 3.94 3.64 1.30
N ILE A 55 3.70 3.57 2.61
CA ILE A 55 3.70 4.73 3.49
C ILE A 55 5.08 4.93 4.07
N VAL A 56 5.60 6.13 3.94
CA VAL A 56 6.83 6.62 4.55
C VAL A 56 6.48 7.61 5.64
N LYS A 57 6.99 7.38 6.85
CA LYS A 57 6.88 8.29 7.98
C LYS A 57 8.18 9.05 8.15
N ASN A 58 8.07 10.36 8.37
CA ASN A 58 9.18 11.21 8.76
C ASN A 58 8.73 12.14 9.92
N PRO A 59 9.61 13.02 10.44
CA PRO A 59 9.23 13.95 11.51
C PRO A 59 8.08 14.90 11.14
N ASP A 60 7.93 15.23 9.86
CA ASP A 60 6.94 16.18 9.36
C ASP A 60 5.58 15.53 9.04
N GLY A 61 5.50 14.20 9.06
CA GLY A 61 4.25 13.45 8.86
C GLY A 61 4.41 12.18 8.03
N PHE A 62 3.49 11.99 7.09
CA PHE A 62 3.35 10.77 6.29
C PHE A 62 3.30 11.10 4.81
N MET A 63 3.93 10.25 4.00
CA MET A 63 3.89 10.29 2.54
C MET A 63 3.52 8.91 1.99
N SER A 64 2.68 8.86 0.96
CA SER A 64 2.44 7.63 0.20
C SER A 64 3.28 7.66 -1.07
N ILE A 65 4.31 6.81 -1.13
CA ILE A 65 5.19 6.70 -2.30
C ILE A 65 4.67 5.57 -3.19
N PRO A 66 4.49 5.82 -4.50
CA PRO A 66 4.02 4.79 -5.42
C PRO A 66 5.14 3.78 -5.72
N PHE A 67 4.76 2.55 -6.07
CA PHE A 67 5.75 1.49 -6.30
C PHE A 67 6.63 1.72 -7.53
N ASP A 68 6.11 2.42 -8.54
CA ASP A 68 6.84 2.75 -9.77
C ASP A 68 8.00 3.73 -9.53
N ALA A 69 7.95 4.50 -8.44
CA ALA A 69 9.04 5.37 -8.02
C ALA A 69 10.21 4.58 -7.37
N VAL A 70 10.06 3.29 -7.05
CA VAL A 70 11.13 2.49 -6.43
C VAL A 70 12.20 2.15 -7.46
N VAL A 71 13.42 2.64 -7.23
CA VAL A 71 14.59 2.36 -8.07
C VAL A 71 15.32 1.12 -7.57
N THR A 72 15.52 1.01 -6.25
CA THR A 72 16.10 -0.19 -5.62
C THR A 72 15.45 -0.47 -4.28
N ASN A 73 15.37 -1.75 -3.92
CA ASN A 73 14.91 -2.22 -2.62
C ASN A 73 15.86 -3.33 -2.12
N SER A 74 16.82 -2.94 -1.27
CA SER A 74 17.77 -3.85 -0.63
C SER A 74 17.73 -3.62 0.88
N GLU A 75 18.83 -3.21 1.50
CA GLU A 75 18.85 -2.76 2.91
C GLU A 75 18.10 -1.43 3.08
N ILE A 76 18.16 -0.57 2.07
CA ILE A 76 17.39 0.66 1.96
C ILE A 76 16.49 0.62 0.73
N ILE A 77 15.47 1.48 0.73
CA ILE A 77 14.64 1.74 -0.44
C ILE A 77 15.14 3.04 -1.08
N ALA A 78 15.65 2.98 -2.31
CA ALA A 78 15.94 4.18 -3.09
C ALA A 78 14.76 4.50 -4.00
N VAL A 79 14.30 5.74 -3.99
CA VAL A 79 13.19 6.21 -4.81
C VAL A 79 13.65 7.31 -5.78
N GLY A 80 13.06 7.30 -6.96
CA GLY A 80 13.24 8.30 -8.01
C GLY A 80 12.29 9.47 -7.86
N ASP A 81 11.89 10.05 -8.99
CA ASP A 81 10.95 11.17 -9.02
C ASP A 81 9.50 10.71 -8.83
N PHE A 82 8.74 11.49 -8.08
CA PHE A 82 7.31 11.32 -7.88
C PHE A 82 6.66 12.65 -7.50
N ASN A 83 5.34 12.76 -7.60
CA ASN A 83 4.61 13.95 -7.17
C ASN A 83 4.60 14.04 -5.65
N ARG A 84 5.44 14.91 -5.10
CA ARG A 84 5.61 15.05 -3.65
C ARG A 84 4.37 15.58 -2.94
N GLU A 85 3.66 16.54 -3.54
CA GLU A 85 2.46 17.14 -2.95
C GLU A 85 1.34 16.11 -2.82
N GLU A 86 1.10 15.36 -3.90
CA GLU A 86 0.14 14.26 -3.91
C GLU A 86 0.52 13.17 -2.90
N SER A 87 1.80 12.77 -2.85
CA SER A 87 2.27 11.79 -1.87
C SER A 87 2.02 12.22 -0.43
N ILE A 88 2.24 13.49 -0.09
CA ILE A 88 1.95 14.03 1.25
C ILE A 88 0.45 13.96 1.53
N GLN A 89 -0.39 14.39 0.57
CA GLN A 89 -1.84 14.36 0.74
C GLN A 89 -2.35 12.92 0.97
N LEU A 90 -1.93 11.98 0.13
CA LEU A 90 -2.31 10.57 0.26
C LEU A 90 -1.81 9.95 1.56
N GLY A 91 -0.62 10.35 2.04
CA GLY A 91 -0.08 9.93 3.33
C GLY A 91 -0.92 10.41 4.51
N LYS A 92 -1.37 11.67 4.47
CA LYS A 92 -2.30 12.24 5.47
C LYS A 92 -3.63 11.51 5.46
N ASP A 93 -4.24 11.34 4.28
CA ASP A 93 -5.52 10.63 4.15
C ASP A 93 -5.42 9.18 4.66
N TRP A 94 -4.29 8.51 4.40
CA TRP A 94 -4.04 7.18 4.96
C TRP A 94 -4.00 7.24 6.50
N PHE A 95 -3.27 8.19 7.07
CA PHE A 95 -3.14 8.33 8.51
C PHE A 95 -4.49 8.59 9.20
N GLU A 96 -5.32 9.46 8.64
CA GLU A 96 -6.66 9.75 9.17
C GLU A 96 -7.57 8.52 9.13
N ARG A 97 -7.49 7.73 8.06
CA ARG A 97 -8.33 6.54 7.90
C ARG A 97 -7.86 5.33 8.70
N LYS A 98 -6.56 5.23 9.04
CA LYS A 98 -5.99 3.99 9.62
C LYS A 98 -6.60 3.64 10.99
N ASP A 99 -7.03 4.65 11.74
CA ASP A 99 -7.62 4.49 13.09
C ASP A 99 -9.16 4.60 13.06
N THR A 100 -9.78 4.68 11.87
CA THR A 100 -11.23 4.76 11.76
C THR A 100 -11.87 3.39 11.94
N LEU A 101 -12.51 3.19 13.10
CA LEU A 101 -13.38 2.04 13.34
C LEU A 101 -14.65 2.16 12.47
N GLN A 102 -14.98 1.10 11.75
CA GLN A 102 -16.21 0.99 10.98
C GLN A 102 -17.13 -0.03 11.63
N PHE A 103 -18.39 0.34 11.80
CA PHE A 103 -19.44 -0.50 12.36
C PHE A 103 -20.49 -0.80 11.30
N ASP A 104 -21.07 -2.00 11.32
CA ASP A 104 -22.23 -2.33 10.48
C ASP A 104 -23.55 -1.73 11.02
N GLU A 105 -24.64 -1.92 10.29
CA GLU A 105 -25.99 -1.46 10.67
C GLU A 105 -26.49 -2.07 12.00
N LYS A 106 -25.85 -3.12 12.49
CA LYS A 106 -26.16 -3.78 13.76
C LYS A 106 -25.25 -3.31 14.91
N GLY A 107 -24.36 -2.33 14.64
CA GLY A 107 -23.41 -1.81 15.61
C GLY A 107 -22.21 -2.72 15.88
N MET A 108 -21.94 -3.69 14.99
CA MET A 108 -20.80 -4.60 15.12
C MET A 108 -19.56 -4.02 14.45
N LEU A 109 -18.40 -4.09 15.10
CA LEU A 109 -17.12 -3.69 14.51
C LEU A 109 -16.79 -4.57 13.31
N VAL A 110 -16.61 -3.95 12.14
CA VAL A 110 -16.27 -4.63 10.88
C VAL A 110 -14.91 -4.24 10.32
N LYS A 111 -14.32 -3.12 10.76
CA LYS A 111 -12.99 -2.68 10.37
C LYS A 111 -12.38 -1.73 11.40
#